data_AF-A0A941X987-F1
#
_entry.id   AF-A0A941X987-F1
#
_cell.length_a   1.000
_cell.length_b   1.000
_cell.length_c   1.000
_cell.angle_alpha   90.00
_cell.angle_beta   90.00
_cell.angle_gamma   90.00
#
_symmetry.space_group_name_H-M   'P 1'
#
loop_
_entity.id
_entity.type
_entity.pdbx_description
1 polymer ?
#
loop_
_entity_poly.entity_id
_entity_poly.type
_entity_poly.pdbx_seq_one_letter_code
_entity_poly.pdbx_strand_id
1 'polypeptide(L)'
;MSAKNCDHHNRWRNITVGFRVSPEENERLNRAVALSGLPKQEYCYRKCMDNSITVTPNPRIFKEMKTALDDVWTELKRISAGTQPSDELMNDITLIAKMLNDMKACK
;
A
#
# COMPACT_ATOMS: atom_id res chain seq x y z
N MET A 1 -18.19 17.02 -6.26
CA MET A 1 -17.18 17.49 -5.28
C MET A 1 -17.90 17.85 -3.99
N SER A 2 -17.56 17.20 -2.88
CA SER A 2 -18.15 17.55 -1.57
C SER A 2 -17.76 18.99 -1.20
N ALA A 3 -18.69 19.75 -0.62
CA ALA A 3 -18.45 21.12 -0.17
C ALA A 3 -17.24 21.11 0.79
N LYS A 4 -16.20 21.89 0.47
CA LYS A 4 -15.01 22.04 1.30
C LYS A 4 -15.39 22.81 2.57
N ASN A 5 -15.88 22.12 3.58
CA ASN A 5 -16.24 22.72 4.86
C ASN A 5 -14.99 22.78 5.75
N CYS A 6 -14.47 23.99 5.96
CA CYS A 6 -13.44 24.25 6.96
C CYS A 6 -14.16 24.43 8.31
N ASP A 7 -13.79 23.66 9.34
CA ASP A 7 -14.39 23.84 10.65
C ASP A 7 -13.90 25.13 11.35
N HIS A 8 -14.49 25.47 12.50
CA HIS A 8 -14.06 26.62 13.32
C HIS A 8 -12.61 26.53 13.83
N HIS A 9 -11.95 25.39 13.66
CA HIS A 9 -10.55 25.14 14.01
C HIS A 9 -9.64 25.01 12.78
N ASN A 10 -10.12 25.48 11.62
CA ASN A 10 -9.42 25.50 10.35
C ASN A 10 -9.02 24.10 9.82
N ARG A 11 -9.80 23.06 10.16
CA ARG A 11 -9.60 21.68 9.71
C ARG A 11 -10.45 21.41 8.48
N TRP A 12 -9.78 21.06 7.39
CA TRP A 12 -10.41 20.71 6.11
C TRP A 12 -11.04 19.31 6.08
N ARG A 13 -10.65 18.44 7.02
CA ARG A 13 -11.13 17.08 7.19
C ARG A 13 -11.30 16.82 8.69
N ASN A 14 -12.49 17.10 9.22
CA ASN A 14 -12.76 17.07 10.66
C ASN A 14 -13.49 15.80 11.15
N ILE A 15 -13.92 14.92 10.24
CA ILE A 15 -14.60 13.65 10.58
C ILE A 15 -13.56 12.53 10.67
N THR A 16 -13.54 11.83 11.81
CA THR A 16 -12.71 10.64 12.03
C THR A 16 -13.51 9.39 11.64
N VAL A 17 -12.91 8.53 10.83
CA VAL A 17 -13.42 7.19 10.50
C VAL A 17 -12.42 6.16 11.04
N GLY A 18 -12.90 5.25 11.89
CA GLY A 18 -12.07 4.21 12.51
C GLY A 18 -12.53 2.81 12.11
N PHE A 19 -11.58 1.91 11.89
CA PHE A 19 -11.82 0.50 11.58
C PHE A 19 -11.17 -0.39 12.64
N ARG A 20 -11.77 -1.54 12.91
CA ARG A 20 -11.13 -2.63 13.65
C ARG A 20 -10.52 -3.58 12.64
N VAL A 21 -9.27 -3.96 12.85
CA VAL A 21 -8.51 -4.86 11.98
C VAL A 21 -7.75 -5.85 12.86
N SER A 22 -7.53 -7.06 12.34
CA SER A 22 -6.64 -8.02 12.96
C SER A 22 -5.18 -7.53 12.91
N PRO A 23 -4.26 -8.12 13.71
CA PRO A 23 -2.83 -7.81 13.61
C PRO A 23 -2.27 -8.02 12.20
N GLU A 24 -2.63 -9.14 11.55
CA GLU A 24 -2.21 -9.47 10.18
C GLU A 24 -2.70 -8.45 9.15
N GLU A 25 -3.97 -8.04 9.25
CA GLU A 25 -4.55 -7.02 8.37
C GLU A 25 -3.88 -5.66 8.56
N ASN A 26 -3.52 -5.30 9.80
CA ASN A 26 -2.78 -4.08 10.08
C ASN A 26 -1.37 -4.11 9.47
N GLU A 27 -0.69 -5.25 9.51
CA GLU A 27 0.63 -5.42 8.87
C GLU A 27 0.54 -5.31 7.35
N ARG A 28 -0.42 -6.00 6.72
CA ARG A 28 -0.68 -5.87 5.27
C ARG A 28 -0.97 -4.42 4.88
N LEU A 29 -1.78 -3.70 5.66
CA LEU A 29 -2.07 -2.29 5.44
C LEU A 29 -0.80 -1.43 5.55
N ASN A 30 0.01 -1.63 6.59
CA ASN A 30 1.24 -0.86 6.77
C ASN A 30 2.25 -1.09 5.64
N ARG A 31 2.38 -2.34 5.15
CA ARG A 31 3.21 -2.67 3.98
C ARG A 31 2.71 -1.93 2.74
N ALA A 32 1.41 -1.98 2.45
CA ALA A 32 0.85 -1.28 1.29
C ALA A 32 1.01 0.25 1.38
N VAL A 33 0.87 0.83 2.58
CA VAL A 33 1.12 2.25 2.84
C VAL A 33 2.58 2.61 2.58
N ALA A 34 3.53 1.83 3.11
CA ALA A 34 4.96 2.05 2.93
C ALA A 34 5.35 2.01 1.44
N LEU A 35 4.84 1.02 0.70
CA LEU A 35 5.08 0.89 -0.74
C LEU A 35 4.43 2.01 -1.57
N SER A 36 3.30 2.56 -1.12
CA SER A 36 2.67 3.71 -1.80
C SER A 36 3.43 5.03 -1.63
N GLY A 37 4.27 5.13 -0.59
CA GLY A 37 4.94 6.38 -0.19
C GLY A 37 4.02 7.49 0.32
N LEU A 38 2.72 7.21 0.49
CA LEU A 38 1.74 8.15 1.02
C LEU A 38 1.62 8.02 2.54
N PRO A 39 1.22 9.08 3.26
CA PRO A 39 0.84 8.94 4.66
C PRO A 39 -0.40 8.04 4.79
N LYS A 40 -0.48 7.26 5.88
CA LYS A 40 -1.53 6.24 6.11
C LYS A 40 -2.94 6.78 5.92
N GLN A 41 -3.23 8.00 6.40
CA GLN A 41 -4.52 8.64 6.22
C GLN A 41 -4.86 8.89 4.74
N GLU A 42 -3.90 9.38 3.96
CA GLU A 42 -4.09 9.68 2.54
C GLU A 42 -4.20 8.40 1.71
N TYR A 43 -3.43 7.37 2.05
CA TYR A 43 -3.57 6.04 1.44
C TYR A 43 -4.97 5.47 1.66
N CYS A 44 -5.44 5.40 2.91
CA CYS A 44 -6.77 4.87 3.22
C CYS A 44 -7.89 5.71 2.57
N TYR A 45 -7.79 7.03 2.65
CA TYR A 45 -8.77 7.94 2.04
C TYR A 45 -8.88 7.73 0.53
N ARG A 46 -7.75 7.67 -0.19
CA ARG A 46 -7.74 7.43 -1.64
C ARG A 46 -8.28 6.05 -1.99
N LYS A 47 -7.89 5.02 -1.23
CA LYS A 47 -8.35 3.65 -1.43
C LYS A 47 -9.86 3.51 -1.22
N CYS A 48 -10.43 4.16 -0.20
CA CYS A 48 -11.88 4.15 0.07
C CYS A 48 -12.70 4.94 -0.95
N MET A 49 -12.09 5.89 -1.67
CA MET A 49 -12.76 6.76 -2.64
C MET A 49 -12.57 6.29 -4.09
N ASP A 50 -12.10 5.05 -4.31
CA ASP A 50 -11.75 4.47 -5.62
C ASP A 50 -10.82 5.34 -6.49
N ASN A 51 -10.12 6.28 -5.86
CA ASN A 51 -9.10 7.08 -6.53
C ASN A 51 -7.88 6.20 -6.72
N SER A 52 -7.56 5.86 -7.98
CA SER A 52 -6.37 5.11 -8.37
C SER A 52 -5.14 5.66 -7.65
N ILE A 53 -4.47 4.81 -6.86
CA ILE A 53 -3.26 5.19 -6.14
C ILE A 53 -2.11 5.14 -7.15
N THR A 54 -1.81 6.27 -7.79
CA THR A 54 -0.63 6.39 -8.63
C THR A 54 0.61 6.48 -7.75
N VAL A 55 1.49 5.48 -7.85
CA VAL A 55 2.77 5.49 -7.15
C VAL A 55 3.70 6.49 -7.84
N THR A 56 4.02 7.59 -7.18
CA THR A 56 5.00 8.57 -7.69
C THR A 56 6.40 8.11 -7.32
N PRO A 57 7.37 8.03 -8.26
CA PRO A 57 8.73 7.58 -7.95
C PRO A 57 9.39 8.45 -6.86
N ASN A 58 9.93 7.81 -5.82
CA ASN A 58 10.67 8.46 -4.72
C ASN A 58 11.79 7.51 -4.24
N PRO A 59 13.01 7.98 -3.94
CA PRO A 59 14.08 7.15 -3.37
C PRO A 59 13.64 6.28 -2.18
N ARG A 60 12.74 6.78 -1.33
CA ARG A 60 12.19 6.03 -0.20
C ARG A 60 11.38 4.82 -0.68
N ILE A 61 10.54 5.01 -1.71
CA ILE A 61 9.72 3.93 -2.29
C ILE A 61 10.62 2.89 -2.94
N PHE A 62 11.67 3.29 -3.65
CA PHE A 62 12.64 2.35 -4.21
C PHE A 62 13.31 1.49 -3.13
N LYS A 63 13.63 2.07 -1.97
CA LYS A 63 14.17 1.33 -0.83
C LYS A 63 13.16 0.32 -0.28
N GLU A 64 11.93 0.76 0.00
CA GLU A 64 10.87 -0.12 0.53
C GLU A 64 10.53 -1.25 -0.47
N MET A 65 10.48 -0.94 -1.77
CA MET A 65 10.23 -1.95 -2.81
C MET A 65 11.37 -2.96 -2.90
N LYS A 66 12.62 -2.53 -2.76
CA LYS A 66 13.76 -3.44 -2.73
C LYS A 66 13.66 -4.39 -1.53
N THR A 67 13.36 -3.86 -0.35
CA THR A 67 13.15 -4.68 0.85
C THR A 67 12.01 -5.67 0.66
N ALA A 68 10.87 -5.24 0.14
CA ALA A 68 9.73 -6.13 -0.12
C ALA A 68 10.06 -7.23 -1.15
N LEU A 69 10.88 -6.92 -2.17
CA LEU A 69 11.37 -7.93 -3.12
C LEU A 69 12.35 -8.91 -2.50
N ASP A 70 13.23 -8.46 -1.60
CA ASP A 70 14.16 -9.33 -0.87
C ASP A 70 13.40 -10.28 0.09
N ASP A 71 12.31 -9.82 0.70
CA ASP A 71 11.43 -10.64 1.54
C ASP A 71 10.74 -11.73 0.71
N VAL A 72 10.11 -11.35 -0.41
CA VAL A 72 9.50 -12.29 -1.36
C VAL A 72 10.52 -13.30 -1.87
N TRP A 73 11.72 -12.85 -2.20
CA TRP A 73 12.81 -13.73 -2.65
C TRP A 73 13.23 -14.75 -1.59
N THR A 74 13.27 -14.33 -0.33
CA THR A 74 13.60 -15.20 0.80
C THR A 74 12.53 -16.27 1.02
N GLU A 75 11.24 -15.89 0.93
CA GLU A 75 10.13 -16.83 1.01
C GLU A 75 10.11 -17.81 -0.18
N LEU A 76 10.34 -17.30 -1.41
CA LEU A 76 10.43 -18.16 -2.60
C LEU A 76 11.60 -19.15 -2.50
N LYS A 77 12.74 -18.77 -1.92
CA LYS A 77 13.87 -19.68 -1.65
C LYS A 77 13.54 -20.75 -0.63
N ARG A 78 12.65 -20.46 0.33
CA ARG A 78 12.22 -21.40 1.36
C ARG A 78 11.27 -22.46 0.80
N ILE A 79 10.51 -22.11 -0.24
CA ILE A 79 9.61 -23.03 -0.92
C ILE A 79 10.43 -24.13 -1.62
N SER A 80 10.25 -25.37 -1.17
CA SER A 80 10.78 -26.56 -1.83
C SER A 80 10.02 -26.87 -3.12
N ALA A 81 10.69 -27.51 -4.09
CA ALA A 81 10.07 -27.93 -5.34
C ALA A 81 8.78 -28.75 -5.09
N GLY A 82 7.64 -28.27 -5.59
CA GLY A 82 6.33 -28.92 -5.47
C GLY A 82 5.38 -28.33 -4.44
N THR A 83 5.83 -27.39 -3.60
CA THR A 83 4.95 -26.68 -2.66
C THR A 83 4.36 -25.43 -3.33
N GLN A 84 3.04 -25.23 -3.23
CA GLN A 84 2.40 -24.02 -3.73
C GLN A 84 2.75 -22.82 -2.83
N PRO A 85 3.03 -21.64 -3.40
CA PRO A 85 3.14 -20.39 -2.66
C PRO A 85 1.87 -20.13 -1.83
N SER A 86 2.02 -19.56 -0.64
CA SER A 86 0.87 -19.15 0.16
C SER A 86 0.08 -18.03 -0.54
N ASP A 87 -1.23 -17.96 -0.28
CA ASP A 87 -2.09 -16.89 -0.82
C ASP A 87 -1.60 -15.49 -0.41
N GLU A 88 -1.01 -15.36 0.78
CA GLU A 88 -0.35 -14.11 1.21
C GLU A 88 0.82 -13.73 0.31
N LEU A 89 1.73 -14.67 0.04
CA LEU A 89 2.89 -14.40 -0.81
C LEU A 89 2.44 -14.01 -2.23
N MET A 90 1.41 -14.67 -2.75
CA MET A 90 0.82 -14.33 -4.04
C MET A 90 0.18 -12.93 -4.05
N ASN A 91 -0.50 -12.54 -2.97
CA ASN A 91 -1.06 -11.19 -2.83
C ASN A 91 0.05 -10.13 -2.77
N ASP A 92 1.13 -10.38 -2.04
CA ASP A 92 2.27 -9.48 -1.93
C ASP A 92 2.97 -9.30 -3.30
N ILE A 93 3.20 -10.40 -4.03
CA ILE A 93 3.75 -10.37 -5.39
C ILE A 93 2.85 -9.54 -6.32
N THR A 94 1.53 -9.77 -6.25
CA THR A 94 0.55 -9.04 -7.09
C THR A 94 0.55 -7.54 -6.78
N LEU A 95 0.65 -7.18 -5.50
CA LEU A 95 0.72 -5.78 -5.07
C LEU A 95 1.98 -5.09 -5.61
N ILE A 96 3.15 -5.73 -5.46
CA ILE A 96 4.42 -5.22 -5.97
C ILE A 96 4.38 -5.06 -7.50
N ALA A 97 3.85 -6.06 -8.21
CA ALA A 97 3.72 -6.03 -9.66
C ALA A 97 2.81 -4.89 -10.15
N LYS A 98 1.69 -4.66 -9.47
CA LYS A 98 0.78 -3.55 -9.78
C LYS A 98 1.48 -2.19 -9.60
N MET A 99 2.19 -2.01 -8.49
CA MET A 99 2.93 -0.77 -8.22
C MET A 99 4.07 -0.52 -9.21
N LEU A 100 4.79 -1.57 -9.64
CA LEU A 100 5.81 -1.47 -10.70
C LEU A 100 5.20 -1.02 -12.03
N ASN A 101 4.02 -1.53 -12.38
CA ASN A 101 3.32 -1.11 -13.59
C ASN A 101 2.84 0.35 -13.48
N ASP A 102 2.32 0.76 -12.33
CA ASP A 102 1.87 2.14 -12.09
C ASP A 102 3.04 3.13 -12.21
N MET A 103 4.23 2.78 -11.69
CA MET A 103 5.44 3.60 -11.87
C MET A 103 5.93 3.67 -13.32
N LYS A 104 5.78 2.60 -14.10
CA LYS A 104 6.13 2.59 -15.54
C LYS A 104 5.15 3.45 -16.37
N ALA A 105 3.89 3.51 -15.96
CA ALA A 105 2.84 4.28 -16.62
C ALA A 105 2.96 5.81 -16.38
N CYS A 106 3.78 6.25 -15.43
CA CYS A 106 4.11 7.66 -15.21
C CYS A 106 5.19 8.22 -16.18
N LYS A 107 5.47 7.54 -17.31
CA LYS A 107 6.34 8.05 -18.37
C LYS A 107 5.59 8.82 -19.43
#